data_AF-A0A644YYJ3-F1
#
_entry.id   AF-A0A644YYJ3-F1
#
_cell.length_a   1.000
_cell.length_b   1.000
_cell.length_c   1.000
_cell.angle_alpha   90.00
_cell.angle_beta   90.00
_cell.angle_gamma   90.00
#
_symmetry.space_group_name_H-M   'P 1'
#
loop_
_entity.id
_entity.type
_entity.pdbx_description
1 polymer ?
#
loop_
_entity_poly.entity_id
_entity_poly.type
_entity_poly.pdbx_seq_one_letter_code
_entity_poly.pdbx_strand_id
1 'polypeptide(L)'
;MLNSSNNITELTAKFVVKASGAGYNNAFCLQLDGVAPDKIQSVTGSNLNGGQTLFTLSGNGTEAGQTYANIVIFQSSNTIMPSTGGVGANTDPRHSYVTPKTIELKIKFNSGVSRTDLQDITKFNFYLVADQTRGKEVHLPDFKPTSKANASLFGTGHDFSNGSDRFYKTASGLPWGLNIIVDDFEYAIEKISIDKAYTKFVEWAESNGVLFPDWYLNSLYKNRTNIYTIPQK
;
A
#
# COMPACT_ATOMS: atom_id res chain seq x y z
N MET A 1 19.68 0.05 -10.76
CA MET A 1 20.89 0.19 -11.63
C MET A 1 20.66 1.29 -12.66
N LEU A 2 21.72 1.90 -13.21
CA LEU A 2 21.63 2.95 -14.24
C LEU A 2 22.32 2.51 -15.54
N ASN A 3 21.86 3.01 -16.71
CA ASN A 3 22.58 2.88 -17.98
C ASN A 3 23.54 4.07 -18.24
N SER A 4 24.23 4.05 -19.39
CA SER A 4 25.14 5.13 -19.82
C SER A 4 24.48 6.49 -20.04
N SER A 5 23.15 6.53 -20.15
CA SER A 5 22.34 7.76 -20.22
C SER A 5 21.79 8.19 -18.85
N ASN A 6 22.26 7.57 -17.75
CA ASN A 6 21.76 7.76 -16.39
C ASN A 6 20.28 7.40 -16.19
N ASN A 7 19.67 6.59 -17.06
CA ASN A 7 18.31 6.08 -16.87
C ASN A 7 18.31 4.84 -15.97
N ILE A 8 17.25 4.66 -15.19
CA ILE A 8 17.06 3.51 -14.29
C ILE A 8 16.76 2.27 -15.13
N THR A 9 17.67 1.29 -15.10
CA THR A 9 17.51 0.00 -15.78
C THR A 9 16.94 -1.08 -14.87
N GLU A 10 17.05 -0.89 -13.55
CA GLU A 10 16.50 -1.80 -12.55
C GLU A 10 16.11 -1.04 -11.29
N LEU A 11 14.90 -1.30 -10.81
CA LEU A 11 14.40 -0.91 -9.50
C LEU A 11 14.31 -2.16 -8.61
N THR A 12 15.01 -2.14 -7.48
CA THR A 12 14.88 -3.16 -6.44
C THR A 12 14.18 -2.55 -5.24
N ALA A 13 13.05 -3.12 -4.83
CA ALA A 13 12.26 -2.66 -3.70
C ALA A 13 12.09 -3.78 -2.67
N LYS A 14 12.28 -3.46 -1.38
CA LYS A 14 12.08 -4.39 -0.27
C LYS A 14 10.85 -3.99 0.52
N PHE A 15 9.88 -4.89 0.59
CA PHE A 15 8.66 -4.69 1.36
C PHE A 15 8.69 -5.58 2.59
N VAL A 16 8.60 -4.97 3.78
CA VAL A 16 8.45 -5.68 5.04
C VAL A 16 7.03 -5.46 5.53
N VAL A 17 6.19 -6.50 5.46
CA VAL A 17 4.81 -6.40 5.95
C VAL A 17 4.83 -6.64 7.45
N LYS A 18 4.70 -5.56 8.24
CA LYS A 18 4.85 -5.60 9.70
C LYS A 18 3.63 -6.16 10.42
N ALA A 19 2.43 -5.92 9.88
CA ALA A 19 1.14 -6.31 10.46
C ALA A 19 0.05 -6.40 9.39
N SER A 20 -1.04 -7.08 9.70
CA SER A 20 -2.27 -7.13 8.90
C SER A 20 -3.45 -7.20 9.85
N GLY A 21 -4.21 -6.12 10.03
CA GLY A 21 -5.39 -6.05 10.92
C GLY A 21 -6.72 -6.23 10.20
N ALA A 22 -6.76 -7.03 9.13
CA ALA A 22 -7.95 -7.21 8.30
C ALA A 22 -8.53 -8.62 8.45
N GLY A 23 -9.87 -8.73 8.47
CA GLY A 23 -10.56 -10.03 8.42
C GLY A 23 -10.63 -10.61 7.00
N TYR A 24 -10.55 -9.75 5.99
CA TYR A 24 -10.49 -10.14 4.59
C TYR A 24 -9.06 -10.44 4.13
N ASN A 25 -8.93 -11.28 3.11
CA ASN A 25 -7.65 -11.55 2.47
C ASN A 25 -7.39 -10.57 1.32
N ASN A 26 -6.36 -9.74 1.45
CA ASN A 26 -6.09 -8.65 0.51
C ASN A 26 -4.83 -8.91 -0.32
N ALA A 27 -4.79 -8.41 -1.54
CA ALA A 27 -3.55 -8.29 -2.31
C ALA A 27 -2.97 -6.89 -2.15
N PHE A 28 -1.66 -6.73 -2.40
CA PHE A 28 -0.99 -5.43 -2.43
C PHE A 28 -0.17 -5.30 -3.71
N CYS A 29 -0.31 -4.15 -4.37
CA CYS A 29 0.19 -3.91 -5.70
C CYS A 29 0.82 -2.51 -5.81
N LEU A 30 1.57 -2.31 -6.89
CA LEU A 30 2.17 -1.05 -7.31
C LEU A 30 1.81 -0.80 -8.78
N GLN A 31 1.17 0.33 -9.06
CA GLN A 31 1.10 0.89 -10.42
C GLN A 31 2.21 1.92 -10.60
N LEU A 32 2.99 1.81 -11.67
CA LEU A 32 3.96 2.82 -12.06
C LEU A 32 3.32 3.78 -13.06
N ASP A 33 2.68 4.84 -12.54
CA ASP A 33 1.98 5.83 -13.38
C ASP A 33 2.91 6.42 -14.45
N GLY A 34 2.43 6.47 -15.70
CA GLY A 34 3.21 6.97 -16.84
C GLY A 34 4.17 5.94 -17.46
N VAL A 35 4.42 4.79 -16.83
CA VAL A 35 5.27 3.73 -17.38
C VAL A 35 4.38 2.69 -18.06
N ALA A 36 4.51 2.54 -19.38
CA ALA A 36 3.75 1.51 -20.10
C ALA A 36 4.26 0.08 -19.75
N PRO A 37 3.38 -0.95 -19.73
CA PRO A 37 3.79 -2.32 -19.41
C PRO A 37 4.89 -2.89 -20.29
N ASP A 38 4.95 -2.50 -21.57
CA ASP A 38 5.97 -2.96 -22.53
C ASP A 38 7.37 -2.38 -22.30
N LYS A 39 7.49 -1.35 -21.43
CA LYS A 39 8.79 -0.86 -20.95
C LYS A 39 9.41 -1.78 -19.92
N ILE A 40 8.62 -2.65 -19.30
CA ILE A 40 9.08 -3.63 -18.33
C ILE A 40 9.63 -4.85 -19.06
N GLN A 41 10.91 -5.14 -18.82
CA GLN A 41 11.58 -6.34 -19.30
C GLN A 41 11.16 -7.56 -18.47
N SER A 42 11.21 -7.44 -17.14
CA SER A 42 10.79 -8.49 -16.22
C SER A 42 10.48 -7.95 -14.83
N VAL A 43 9.53 -8.60 -14.18
CA VAL A 43 9.24 -8.48 -12.75
C VAL A 43 9.52 -9.83 -12.10
N THR A 44 10.32 -9.84 -11.03
CA THR A 44 10.58 -11.03 -10.22
C THR A 44 10.49 -10.71 -8.73
N GLY A 45 10.21 -11.73 -7.91
CA GLY A 45 10.13 -11.60 -6.46
C GLY A 45 8.73 -11.41 -5.88
N SER A 46 7.71 -11.26 -6.72
CA SER A 46 6.30 -11.24 -6.29
C SER A 46 5.92 -12.50 -5.52
N ASN A 47 5.13 -12.36 -4.45
CA ASN A 47 4.53 -13.52 -3.77
C ASN A 47 3.11 -13.79 -4.29
N LEU A 48 3.03 -14.68 -5.27
CA LEU A 48 1.79 -15.09 -5.92
C LEU A 48 1.23 -16.40 -5.32
N ASN A 49 1.46 -16.66 -4.04
CA ASN A 49 0.95 -17.85 -3.36
C ASN A 49 -0.30 -17.54 -2.53
N GLY A 50 -1.24 -18.49 -2.52
CA GLY A 50 -2.49 -18.48 -1.73
C GLY A 50 -3.53 -17.46 -2.22
N GLY A 51 -4.80 -17.67 -1.89
CA GLY A 51 -5.90 -16.89 -2.48
C GLY A 51 -6.39 -17.44 -3.82
N GLN A 52 -7.32 -16.73 -4.45
CA GLN A 52 -7.83 -17.08 -5.78
C GLN A 52 -6.88 -16.54 -6.85
N THR A 53 -6.90 -17.11 -8.06
CA THR A 53 -6.18 -16.54 -9.21
C THR A 53 -6.80 -15.19 -9.58
N LEU A 54 -6.26 -14.12 -8.99
CA LEU A 54 -6.82 -12.76 -9.07
C LEU A 54 -6.25 -11.97 -10.25
N PHE A 55 -5.03 -12.28 -10.66
CA PHE A 55 -4.26 -11.54 -11.65
C PHE A 55 -3.86 -12.46 -12.81
N THR A 56 -4.09 -11.99 -14.03
CA THR A 56 -3.49 -12.57 -15.23
C THR A 56 -2.21 -11.81 -15.53
N LEU A 57 -1.06 -12.49 -15.50
CA LEU A 57 0.24 -11.86 -15.74
C LEU A 57 0.67 -12.07 -17.20
N SER A 58 1.28 -11.04 -17.78
CA SER A 58 2.01 -11.12 -19.05
C SER A 58 3.36 -11.80 -18.86
N GLY A 59 4.02 -12.18 -19.96
CA GLY A 59 5.33 -12.87 -19.90
C GLY A 59 6.46 -12.08 -19.23
N ASN A 60 6.32 -10.76 -19.11
CA ASN A 60 7.25 -9.90 -18.36
C ASN A 60 6.90 -9.76 -16.86
N GLY A 61 5.86 -10.45 -16.37
CA GLY A 61 5.44 -10.44 -14.97
C GLY A 61 4.57 -9.24 -14.54
N THR A 62 4.23 -8.33 -15.45
CA THR A 62 3.22 -7.28 -15.19
C THR A 62 1.81 -7.85 -15.33
N GLU A 63 0.82 -7.24 -14.67
CA GLU A 63 -0.58 -7.60 -14.89
C GLU A 63 -1.05 -7.17 -16.29
N ALA A 64 -1.64 -8.11 -17.03
CA ALA A 64 -2.15 -7.89 -18.37
C ALA A 64 -3.39 -6.96 -18.37
N GLY A 65 -3.57 -6.21 -19.46
CA GLY A 65 -4.76 -5.37 -19.67
C GLY A 65 -4.79 -4.08 -18.83
N GLN A 66 -3.62 -3.54 -18.50
CA GLN A 66 -3.46 -2.28 -17.77
C GLN A 66 -2.86 -1.22 -18.69
N THR A 67 -3.25 0.04 -18.51
CA THR A 67 -2.67 1.19 -19.24
C THR A 67 -1.23 1.45 -18.81
N TYR A 68 -0.94 1.31 -17.52
CA TYR A 68 0.39 1.45 -16.94
C TYR A 68 0.89 0.13 -16.37
N ALA A 69 2.20 0.02 -16.20
CA ALA A 69 2.86 -1.15 -15.64
C ALA A 69 2.34 -1.38 -14.22
N ASN A 70 1.57 -2.46 -14.06
CA ASN A 70 1.00 -2.85 -12.78
C ASN A 70 1.69 -4.11 -12.26
N ILE A 71 2.23 -4.02 -11.05
CA ILE A 71 3.04 -5.05 -10.42
C ILE A 71 2.34 -5.55 -9.17
N VAL A 72 2.13 -6.86 -9.09
CA VAL A 72 1.63 -7.52 -7.88
C VAL A 72 2.81 -7.74 -6.94
N ILE A 73 2.74 -7.21 -5.71
CA ILE A 73 3.77 -7.41 -4.68
C ILE A 73 3.47 -8.73 -3.95
N PHE A 74 2.24 -8.87 -3.46
CA PHE A 74 1.69 -10.13 -3.00
C PHE A 74 0.20 -10.22 -3.30
N GLN A 75 -0.30 -11.44 -3.55
CA GLN A 75 -1.73 -11.63 -3.85
C GLN A 75 -2.61 -11.94 -2.64
N SER A 76 -2.01 -12.34 -1.52
CA SER A 76 -2.73 -12.82 -0.34
C SER A 76 -2.02 -12.41 0.95
N SER A 77 -2.59 -11.47 1.70
CA SER A 77 -2.10 -11.05 3.01
C SER A 77 -1.97 -12.24 3.97
N ASN A 78 -2.84 -13.25 3.85
CA ASN A 78 -2.79 -14.45 4.70
C ASN A 78 -1.56 -15.34 4.47
N THR A 79 -0.88 -15.24 3.32
CA THR A 79 0.37 -15.99 3.08
C THR A 79 1.61 -15.18 3.47
N ILE A 80 1.44 -13.89 3.77
CA ILE A 80 2.50 -13.01 4.24
C ILE A 80 2.47 -12.90 5.77
N MET A 81 1.28 -12.66 6.33
CA MET A 81 1.00 -12.42 7.74
C MET A 81 -0.17 -13.31 8.19
N PRO A 82 0.05 -14.63 8.32
CA PRO A 82 -1.00 -15.55 8.76
C PRO A 82 -1.44 -15.23 10.18
N SER A 83 -2.75 -15.27 10.45
CA SER A 83 -3.26 -15.05 11.79
C SER A 83 -2.84 -16.16 12.75
N THR A 84 -2.46 -15.77 13.97
CA THR A 84 -2.18 -16.68 15.10
C THR A 84 -3.36 -16.75 16.08
N GLY A 85 -4.47 -16.10 15.75
CA GLY A 85 -5.65 -15.91 16.58
C GLY A 85 -6.29 -14.54 16.30
N GLY A 86 -7.61 -14.45 16.46
CA GLY A 86 -8.34 -13.19 16.23
C GLY A 86 -8.39 -12.77 14.77
N VAL A 87 -8.39 -11.46 14.52
CA VAL A 87 -8.40 -10.86 13.18
C VAL A 87 -6.97 -10.51 12.80
N GLY A 88 -6.46 -11.15 11.75
CA GLY A 88 -5.16 -10.82 11.20
C GLY A 88 -3.97 -11.18 12.10
N ALA A 89 -2.86 -10.45 11.99
CA ALA A 89 -1.61 -10.71 12.71
C ALA A 89 -0.90 -9.40 13.09
N ASN A 90 -0.24 -9.43 14.25
CA ASN A 90 0.52 -8.31 14.83
C ASN A 90 -0.29 -7.02 15.01
N THR A 91 -1.59 -7.09 15.31
CA THR A 91 -2.38 -5.91 15.68
C THR A 91 -3.05 -6.07 17.05
N ASP A 92 -3.22 -7.30 17.53
CA ASP A 92 -3.78 -7.61 18.84
C ASP A 92 -2.72 -8.22 19.77
N PRO A 93 -2.34 -7.53 20.87
CA PRO A 93 -1.28 -8.00 21.77
C PRO A 93 -1.64 -9.27 22.55
N ARG A 94 -2.88 -9.75 22.47
CA ARG A 94 -3.33 -11.01 23.10
C ARG A 94 -2.96 -12.25 22.28
N HIS A 95 -2.49 -12.07 21.06
CA HIS A 95 -2.12 -13.17 20.15
C HIS A 95 -0.61 -13.22 19.91
N SER A 96 -0.11 -14.38 19.48
CA SER A 96 1.32 -14.57 19.27
C SER A 96 1.86 -13.69 18.14
N TYR A 97 3.02 -13.09 18.38
CA TYR A 97 3.71 -12.29 17.37
C TYR A 97 4.16 -13.15 16.18
N VAL A 98 3.84 -12.68 14.97
CA VAL A 98 4.27 -13.26 13.71
C VAL A 98 5.48 -12.51 13.22
N THR A 99 6.59 -13.20 12.96
CA THR A 99 7.79 -12.57 12.39
C THR A 99 7.46 -11.96 11.02
N PRO A 100 7.66 -10.65 10.81
CA PRO A 100 7.43 -10.00 9.53
C PRO A 100 8.21 -10.65 8.40
N LYS A 101 7.55 -10.85 7.26
CA LYS A 101 8.17 -11.41 6.05
C LYS A 101 8.64 -10.28 5.13
N THR A 102 9.83 -10.44 4.56
CA THR A 102 10.39 -9.53 3.56
C THR A 102 10.14 -10.07 2.16
N ILE A 103 9.63 -9.22 1.28
CA ILE A 103 9.47 -9.46 -0.16
C ILE A 103 10.46 -8.55 -0.87
N GLU A 104 11.41 -9.12 -1.62
CA GLU A 104 12.34 -8.37 -2.47
C GLU A 104 11.86 -8.45 -3.91
N LEU A 105 11.34 -7.33 -4.41
CA LEU A 105 10.85 -7.18 -5.77
C LEU A 105 11.94 -6.58 -6.67
N LYS A 106 12.14 -7.15 -7.85
CA LYS A 106 13.05 -6.63 -8.88
C LYS A 106 12.29 -6.35 -10.16
N ILE A 107 12.31 -5.10 -10.60
CA ILE A 107 11.69 -4.62 -11.82
C ILE A 107 12.79 -4.16 -12.76
N LYS A 108 12.95 -4.87 -13.88
CA LYS A 108 13.92 -4.53 -14.94
C LYS A 108 13.21 -3.84 -16.10
N PHE A 109 13.87 -2.86 -16.68
CA PHE A 109 13.35 -2.06 -17.80
C PHE A 109 14.12 -2.36 -19.09
N ASN A 110 13.42 -2.40 -20.24
CA ASN A 110 14.02 -2.75 -21.53
C ASN A 110 15.11 -1.76 -21.99
N SER A 111 14.83 -0.45 -21.90
CA SER A 111 15.75 0.63 -22.34
C SER A 111 16.10 1.63 -21.22
N GLY A 112 15.68 1.32 -19.99
CA GLY A 112 15.71 2.23 -18.85
C GLY A 112 14.57 3.27 -18.86
N VAL A 113 14.22 3.77 -17.66
CA VAL A 113 13.22 4.83 -17.42
C VAL A 113 13.93 6.05 -16.83
N SER A 114 13.43 7.27 -17.09
CA SER A 114 14.05 8.48 -16.55
C SER A 114 14.09 8.43 -15.03
N ARG A 115 15.20 8.91 -14.44
CA ARG A 115 15.32 9.02 -12.98
C ARG A 115 14.25 9.91 -12.37
N THR A 116 13.88 10.98 -13.06
CA THR A 116 12.83 11.91 -12.60
C THR A 116 11.50 11.24 -12.36
N ASP A 117 11.23 10.14 -13.09
CA ASP A 117 9.95 9.45 -13.06
C ASP A 117 9.86 8.47 -11.89
N LEU A 118 10.99 7.96 -11.38
CA LEU A 118 11.04 6.91 -10.37
C LEU A 118 11.83 7.27 -9.10
N GLN A 119 12.49 8.43 -9.03
CA GLN A 119 13.27 8.85 -7.85
C GLN A 119 12.40 9.29 -6.68
N ASP A 120 11.17 9.71 -6.95
CA ASP A 120 10.24 10.21 -5.94
C ASP A 120 9.24 9.11 -5.56
N ILE A 121 9.53 8.40 -4.47
CA ILE A 121 8.67 7.32 -3.97
C ILE A 121 7.30 7.84 -3.53
N THR A 122 7.13 9.14 -3.29
CA THR A 122 5.82 9.72 -2.95
C THR A 122 4.86 9.67 -4.12
N LYS A 123 5.35 9.46 -5.35
CA LYS A 123 4.56 9.28 -6.58
C LYS A 123 4.24 7.83 -6.89
N PHE A 124 4.66 6.88 -6.06
CA PHE A 124 4.38 5.47 -6.30
C PHE A 124 2.94 5.15 -5.92
N ASN A 125 2.18 4.70 -6.90
CA ASN A 125 0.77 4.40 -6.74
C ASN A 125 0.59 3.00 -6.14
N PHE A 126 0.80 2.91 -4.82
CA PHE A 126 0.54 1.70 -4.05
C PHE A 126 -0.95 1.56 -3.75
N TYR A 127 -1.45 0.33 -3.82
CA TYR A 127 -2.85 0.04 -3.51
C TYR A 127 -3.08 -1.39 -3.05
N LEU A 128 -4.19 -1.58 -2.34
CA LEU A 128 -4.72 -2.88 -1.98
C LEU A 128 -5.79 -3.30 -2.99
N VAL A 129 -5.87 -4.59 -3.27
CA VAL A 129 -7.09 -5.22 -3.80
C VAL A 129 -7.78 -5.93 -2.64
N ALA A 130 -8.94 -5.42 -2.25
CA ALA A 130 -9.63 -5.85 -1.05
C ALA A 130 -10.43 -7.13 -1.29
N ASP A 131 -10.39 -8.04 -0.31
CA ASP A 131 -11.22 -9.24 -0.25
C ASP A 131 -11.20 -10.09 -1.52
N GLN A 132 -10.01 -10.27 -2.10
CA GLN A 132 -9.79 -11.05 -3.33
C GLN A 132 -10.73 -10.67 -4.49
N THR A 133 -11.21 -9.43 -4.55
CA THR A 133 -12.14 -8.95 -5.58
C THR A 133 -11.41 -7.98 -6.49
N ARG A 134 -11.04 -8.39 -7.71
CA ARG A 134 -10.04 -7.67 -8.52
C ARG A 134 -10.34 -6.17 -8.67
N GLY A 135 -11.58 -5.79 -8.98
CA GLY A 135 -11.95 -4.39 -9.16
C GLY A 135 -12.12 -3.57 -7.87
N LYS A 136 -12.02 -4.18 -6.68
CA LYS A 136 -12.17 -3.50 -5.39
C LYS A 136 -10.82 -2.99 -4.91
N GLU A 137 -10.41 -1.83 -5.42
CA GLU A 137 -9.11 -1.23 -5.12
C GLU A 137 -9.20 -0.17 -4.02
N VAL A 138 -8.14 -0.02 -3.22
CA VAL A 138 -7.98 1.04 -2.21
C VAL A 138 -6.58 1.63 -2.35
N HIS A 139 -6.48 2.88 -2.78
CA HIS A 139 -5.20 3.58 -3.01
C HIS A 139 -4.93 4.63 -1.94
N LEU A 140 -3.75 5.24 -2.03
CA LEU A 140 -3.44 6.51 -1.36
C LEU A 140 -4.39 7.64 -1.85
N PRO A 141 -4.63 8.68 -1.04
CA PRO A 141 -5.55 9.76 -1.38
C PRO A 141 -5.16 10.43 -2.70
N ASP A 142 -6.17 10.67 -3.54
CA ASP A 142 -6.07 11.30 -4.88
C ASP A 142 -5.19 10.59 -5.92
N PHE A 143 -4.62 9.43 -5.59
CA PHE A 143 -4.06 8.55 -6.60
C PHE A 143 -5.18 7.98 -7.48
N LYS A 144 -4.92 7.91 -8.78
CA LYS A 144 -5.89 7.39 -9.73
C LYS A 144 -6.02 5.86 -9.60
N PRO A 145 -7.23 5.31 -9.77
CA PRO A 145 -7.44 3.87 -9.91
C PRO A 145 -6.63 3.25 -11.05
N THR A 146 -6.45 1.93 -11.03
CA THR A 146 -5.96 1.22 -12.23
C THR A 146 -7.05 1.11 -13.29
N SER A 147 -6.67 0.67 -14.50
CA SER A 147 -7.63 0.42 -15.60
C SER A 147 -8.68 -0.65 -15.26
N LYS A 148 -8.47 -1.43 -14.20
CA LYS A 148 -9.36 -2.51 -13.76
C LYS A 148 -10.15 -2.19 -12.49
N ALA A 149 -10.01 -0.99 -11.92
CA ALA A 149 -10.84 -0.59 -10.80
C ALA A 149 -12.32 -0.58 -11.19
N ASN A 150 -13.18 -1.05 -10.29
CA ASN A 150 -14.62 -0.94 -10.48
C ASN A 150 -15.08 0.46 -10.06
N ALA A 151 -15.28 1.33 -11.04
CA ALA A 151 -15.74 2.70 -10.81
C ALA A 151 -17.14 2.78 -10.16
N SER A 152 -17.94 1.71 -10.19
CA SER A 152 -19.25 1.67 -9.51
C SER A 152 -19.14 1.71 -7.98
N LEU A 153 -17.95 1.52 -7.42
CA LEU A 153 -17.70 1.60 -5.97
C LEU A 153 -17.35 3.03 -5.52
N PHE A 154 -17.02 3.93 -6.44
CA PHE A 154 -16.70 5.31 -6.11
C PHE A 154 -17.92 6.05 -5.58
N GLY A 155 -17.74 6.80 -4.49
CA GLY A 155 -18.83 7.53 -3.85
C GLY A 155 -19.78 6.66 -3.03
N THR A 156 -19.44 5.38 -2.79
CA THR A 156 -20.25 4.47 -1.96
C THR A 156 -19.81 4.49 -0.50
N GLY A 157 -20.76 4.31 0.43
CA GLY A 157 -20.46 4.34 1.86
C GLY A 157 -19.89 5.69 2.31
N HIS A 158 -18.70 5.66 2.90
CA HIS A 158 -17.98 6.88 3.31
C HIS A 158 -16.95 7.35 2.27
N ASP A 159 -16.73 6.60 1.20
CA ASP A 159 -15.86 7.04 0.11
C ASP A 159 -16.51 8.23 -0.61
N PHE A 160 -15.72 9.27 -0.90
CA PHE A 160 -16.17 10.46 -1.61
C PHE A 160 -15.36 10.64 -2.91
N SER A 161 -15.00 9.53 -3.56
CA SER A 161 -14.37 9.55 -4.87
C SER A 161 -15.36 10.00 -5.93
N ASN A 162 -14.93 10.86 -6.85
CA ASN A 162 -15.79 11.42 -7.90
C ASN A 162 -15.50 10.88 -9.31
N GLY A 163 -14.49 10.03 -9.47
CA GLY A 163 -14.11 9.46 -10.76
C GLY A 163 -13.23 10.38 -11.63
N SER A 164 -12.89 11.59 -11.18
CA SER A 164 -12.09 12.55 -11.96
C SER A 164 -10.77 12.93 -11.28
N ASP A 165 -10.86 13.54 -10.11
CA ASP A 165 -9.76 14.27 -9.47
C ASP A 165 -9.77 14.17 -7.94
N ARG A 166 -10.79 13.52 -7.37
CA ARG A 166 -10.85 13.18 -5.95
C ARG A 166 -11.04 11.69 -5.79
N PHE A 167 -10.15 11.04 -5.03
CA PHE A 167 -10.19 9.59 -4.84
C PHE A 167 -9.78 9.15 -3.43
N TYR A 168 -10.39 8.04 -2.97
CA TYR A 168 -10.00 7.23 -1.81
C TYR A 168 -9.89 7.98 -0.47
N LYS A 169 -10.82 8.90 -0.25
CA LYS A 169 -10.95 9.66 0.99
C LYS A 169 -12.40 10.06 1.25
N THR A 170 -12.73 10.34 2.51
CA THR A 170 -14.07 10.79 2.90
C THR A 170 -14.38 12.20 2.40
N ALA A 171 -15.63 12.65 2.56
CA ALA A 171 -16.02 14.02 2.25
C ALA A 171 -15.21 15.06 3.04
N SER A 172 -14.89 14.78 4.30
CA SER A 172 -14.05 15.63 5.15
C SER A 172 -12.54 15.51 4.88
N GLY A 173 -12.11 14.56 4.04
CA GLY A 173 -10.71 14.41 3.65
C GLY A 173 -9.93 13.36 4.42
N LEU A 174 -10.59 12.53 5.25
CA LEU A 174 -9.93 11.41 5.92
C LEU A 174 -9.53 10.35 4.86
N PRO A 175 -8.24 9.98 4.75
CA PRO A 175 -7.77 9.08 3.71
C PRO A 175 -7.95 7.60 4.07
N TRP A 176 -8.11 6.74 3.07
CA TRP A 176 -8.09 5.27 3.27
C TRP A 176 -6.67 4.67 3.34
N GLY A 177 -5.67 5.37 2.81
CA GLY A 177 -4.27 4.96 2.84
C GLY A 177 -3.36 6.11 3.26
N LEU A 178 -2.26 5.79 3.95
CA LEU A 178 -1.25 6.75 4.38
C LEU A 178 0.12 6.32 3.85
N ASN A 179 0.90 7.29 3.37
CA ASN A 179 2.32 7.10 3.06
C ASN A 179 3.13 7.94 4.05
N ILE A 180 3.74 7.29 5.03
CA ILE A 180 4.48 7.95 6.11
C ILE A 180 5.97 7.63 5.95
N ILE A 181 6.78 8.66 5.74
CA ILE A 181 8.22 8.54 5.52
C ILE A 181 8.94 8.60 6.87
N VAL A 182 9.01 7.47 7.54
CA VAL A 182 9.75 7.25 8.80
C VAL A 182 10.29 5.83 8.83
N ASP A 183 11.34 5.57 9.62
CA ASP A 183 11.91 4.23 9.75
C ASP A 183 10.90 3.24 10.37
N ASP A 184 10.25 3.66 11.46
CA ASP A 184 9.30 2.84 12.20
C ASP A 184 8.05 3.64 12.60
N PHE A 185 6.98 3.49 11.81
CA PHE A 185 5.65 3.95 12.21
C PHE A 185 5.02 2.96 13.20
N GLU A 186 4.41 3.49 14.26
CA GLU A 186 3.83 2.71 15.36
C GLU A 186 2.31 2.61 15.17
N TYR A 187 1.82 1.49 14.65
CA TYR A 187 0.40 1.34 14.35
C TYR A 187 -0.45 1.09 15.61
N ALA A 188 -1.73 1.45 15.54
CA ALA A 188 -2.69 1.27 16.61
C ALA A 188 -2.98 -0.21 16.88
N ILE A 189 -3.41 -0.52 18.12
CA ILE A 189 -3.97 -1.83 18.48
C ILE A 189 -5.25 -2.06 17.66
N GLU A 190 -5.51 -3.32 17.32
CA GLU A 190 -6.71 -3.78 16.61
C GLU A 190 -8.00 -3.18 17.19
N LYS A 191 -8.88 -2.69 16.32
CA LYS A 191 -10.14 -1.96 16.66
C LYS A 191 -9.98 -0.63 17.38
N ILE A 192 -8.76 -0.18 17.69
CA ILE A 192 -8.53 1.18 18.15
C ILE A 192 -8.33 2.09 16.94
N SER A 193 -9.25 3.03 16.79
CA SER A 193 -9.17 4.01 15.71
C SER A 193 -7.91 4.88 15.84
N ILE A 194 -7.34 5.27 14.70
CA ILE A 194 -6.05 5.98 14.64
C ILE A 194 -6.10 7.33 15.35
N ASP A 195 -7.23 8.03 15.36
CA ASP A 195 -7.44 9.29 16.09
C ASP A 195 -7.36 9.12 17.62
N LYS A 196 -7.65 7.92 18.13
CA LYS A 196 -7.45 7.58 19.55
C LYS A 196 -5.99 7.28 19.87
N ALA A 197 -5.23 6.74 18.93
CA ALA A 197 -3.80 6.50 19.08
C ALA A 197 -2.98 7.78 18.85
N TYR A 198 -3.46 8.65 17.95
CA TYR A 198 -2.83 9.87 17.49
C TYR A 198 -3.81 11.04 17.51
N THR A 199 -3.74 11.85 18.56
CA THR A 199 -4.76 12.86 18.91
C THR A 199 -4.83 14.05 17.95
N LYS A 200 -3.86 14.17 17.03
CA LYS A 200 -3.80 15.23 16.00
C LYS A 200 -4.00 14.73 14.57
N PHE A 201 -4.31 13.45 14.41
CA PHE A 201 -4.51 12.84 13.09
C PHE A 201 -5.68 13.49 12.32
N VAL A 202 -6.81 13.74 12.99
CA VAL A 202 -8.01 14.29 12.32
C VAL A 202 -7.76 15.71 11.85
N GLU A 203 -7.25 16.60 12.71
CA GLU A 203 -6.95 17.98 12.32
C GLU A 203 -5.89 18.05 11.21
N TRP A 204 -4.91 17.14 11.22
CA TRP A 204 -3.96 16.99 10.12
C TRP A 204 -4.65 16.60 8.81
N ALA A 205 -5.48 15.56 8.82
CA ALA A 205 -6.13 15.06 7.61
C ALA A 205 -7.11 16.08 7.02
N GLU A 206 -7.96 16.70 7.84
CA GLU A 206 -8.98 17.68 7.40
C GLU A 206 -8.35 18.99 6.92
N SER A 207 -7.13 19.32 7.38
CA SER A 207 -6.38 20.49 6.89
C SER A 207 -5.55 20.20 5.64
N ASN A 208 -5.70 19.03 5.01
CA ASN A 208 -4.85 18.56 3.90
C ASN A 208 -3.35 18.59 4.26
N GLY A 209 -3.03 18.22 5.51
CA GLY A 209 -1.67 18.09 6.00
C GLY A 209 -0.98 19.39 6.43
N VAL A 210 -1.69 20.52 6.44
CA VAL A 210 -1.13 21.83 6.84
C VAL A 210 -0.94 21.91 8.35
N LEU A 211 -1.91 21.44 9.13
CA LEU A 211 -1.84 21.44 10.58
C LEU A 211 -1.20 20.13 11.08
N PHE A 212 -0.37 20.23 12.11
CA PHE A 212 0.28 19.08 12.77
C PHE A 212 0.97 18.11 11.79
N PRO A 213 1.84 18.57 10.86
CA PRO A 213 2.52 17.69 9.91
C PRO A 213 3.41 16.63 10.58
N ASP A 214 3.75 16.83 11.85
CA ASP A 214 4.53 15.95 12.71
C ASP A 214 3.66 15.07 13.64
N TRP A 215 2.35 14.95 13.39
CA TRP A 215 1.38 14.23 14.26
C TRP A 215 1.85 12.82 14.65
N TYR A 216 2.56 12.14 13.76
CA TYR A 216 3.05 10.77 13.94
C TYR A 216 4.42 10.68 14.64
N LEU A 217 5.15 11.80 14.75
CA LEU A 217 6.47 11.86 15.40
C LEU A 217 6.36 12.32 16.86
N ASN A 218 5.56 13.35 17.09
CA ASN A 218 5.51 14.04 18.37
C ASN A 218 4.82 13.18 19.46
N SER A 219 5.56 12.87 20.53
CA SER A 219 5.09 12.00 21.61
C SER A 219 3.91 12.57 22.39
N LEU A 220 3.72 13.90 22.41
CA LEU A 220 2.58 14.56 23.06
C LEU A 220 1.27 14.29 22.33
N TYR A 221 1.33 13.91 21.05
CA TYR A 221 0.15 13.58 20.24
C TYR A 221 -0.15 12.08 20.23
N LYS A 222 0.63 11.26 20.95
CA LYS A 222 0.49 9.80 20.97
C LYS A 222 -0.13 9.32 22.28
N ASN A 223 -1.19 8.53 22.17
CA ASN A 223 -1.67 7.73 23.29
C ASN A 223 -1.01 6.34 23.25
N ARG A 224 0.04 6.15 24.06
CA ARG A 224 0.85 4.93 24.07
C ARG A 224 0.07 3.67 24.43
N THR A 225 -1.01 3.76 25.22
CA THR A 225 -1.81 2.58 25.59
C THR A 225 -2.66 2.06 24.42
N ASN A 226 -2.82 2.86 23.37
CA ASN A 226 -3.56 2.54 22.15
C ASN A 226 -2.65 2.07 21.00
N ILE A 227 -1.32 2.08 21.20
CA ILE A 227 -0.31 1.72 20.20
C ILE A 227 0.14 0.28 20.44
N TYR A 228 0.21 -0.51 19.37
CA TYR A 228 0.67 -1.88 19.45
C TYR A 228 2.15 -1.94 19.83
N THR A 229 2.47 -2.74 20.86
CA THR A 229 3.85 -2.95 21.29
C THR A 229 4.35 -4.29 20.76
N ILE A 230 5.44 -4.25 19.99
CA ILE A 230 6.12 -5.47 19.53
C ILE A 230 6.75 -6.15 20.76
N PRO A 231 6.43 -7.43 21.04
CA PRO A 231 7.06 -8.15 22.14
C PRO A 231 8.58 -8.20 21.98
N GLN A 232 9.31 -7.97 23.09
CA GLN A 232 10.76 -8.17 23.08
C GLN A 232 11.08 -9.65 22.88
N LYS A 233 12.15 -9.93 22.12
CA LYS A 233 12.64 -11.29 21.88
C LYS A 233 13.21 -11.91 23.15
#